data_AF-A0A0C1IA10-F1
#
_entry.id   AF-A0A0C1IA10-F1
#
_cell.length_a   1.000
_cell.length_b   1.000
_cell.length_c   1.000
_cell.angle_alpha   90.00
_cell.angle_beta   90.00
_cell.angle_gamma   90.00
#
_symmetry.space_group_name_H-M   'P 1'
#
loop_
_entity.id
_entity.type
_entity.pdbx_description
1 polymer ?
#
loop_
_entity_poly.entity_id
_entity_poly.type
_entity_poly.pdbx_seq_one_letter_code
_entity_poly.pdbx_strand_id
1 'polypeptide(L)'
;MLVIKSDVMKTPNRDLLVLVKHALDDNEAMERELNRLNGLLMDVETSATFSRVFEVIDCNKLKVFCDTKRIMQTISQGEKGFVFLCNKN
;
A
#
# COMPACT_ATOMS: atom_id res chain seq x y z
N MET A 1 11.21 15.30 37.49
CA MET A 1 11.31 13.86 37.13
C MET A 1 9.89 13.35 36.97
N LEU A 2 9.42 13.25 35.73
CA LEU A 2 8.19 12.55 35.39
C LEU A 2 8.50 11.78 34.11
N VAL A 3 8.68 10.47 34.28
CA VAL A 3 8.99 9.53 33.20
C VAL A 3 7.70 9.33 32.43
N ILE A 4 7.55 10.00 31.29
CA ILE A 4 6.67 9.50 30.24
C ILE A 4 7.48 8.42 29.54
N LYS A 5 7.25 7.16 29.92
CA LYS A 5 7.69 6.00 29.13
C LYS A 5 7.15 6.25 27.72
N SER A 6 8.04 6.53 26.78
CA SER A 6 7.76 6.43 25.37
C SER A 6 7.43 4.97 25.12
N ASP A 7 6.14 4.63 25.16
CA ASP A 7 5.65 3.36 24.65
C ASP A 7 6.05 3.38 23.18
N VAL A 8 7.14 2.66 22.93
CA VAL A 8 7.77 2.48 21.63
C VAL A 8 6.63 2.21 20.67
N MET A 9 6.51 3.04 19.61
CA MET A 9 5.72 2.69 18.44
C MET A 9 6.08 1.26 18.07
N LYS A 10 5.28 0.29 18.53
CA LYS A 10 5.45 -1.12 18.21
C LYS A 10 5.23 -1.16 16.73
N THR A 11 6.34 -1.31 16.03
CA THR A 11 6.45 -1.15 14.59
C THR A 11 5.37 -2.01 13.95
N PRO A 12 4.49 -1.48 13.08
CA PRO A 12 3.42 -2.28 12.45
C PRO A 12 3.96 -3.54 11.77
N ASN A 13 5.20 -3.47 11.28
CA ASN A 13 5.94 -4.58 10.68
C ASN A 13 6.29 -5.73 11.63
N ARG A 14 6.47 -5.47 12.94
CA ARG A 14 6.78 -6.51 13.93
C ARG A 14 5.55 -7.33 14.26
N ASP A 15 4.37 -6.70 14.28
CA ASP A 15 3.12 -7.38 14.58
C ASP A 15 2.69 -8.28 13.42
N LEU A 16 2.86 -7.85 12.17
CA LEU A 16 2.65 -8.71 10.99
C LEU A 16 3.56 -9.94 10.98
N LEU A 17 4.84 -9.79 11.34
CA LEU A 17 5.79 -10.92 11.40
C LEU A 17 5.48 -11.91 12.53
N VAL A 18 4.99 -11.42 13.68
CA VAL A 18 4.54 -12.25 14.81
C VAL A 18 3.24 -12.97 14.46
N LEU A 19 2.31 -12.32 13.76
CA LEU A 19 1.07 -12.92 13.25
C LEU A 19 1.36 -14.05 12.24
N VAL A 20 2.28 -13.83 11.30
CA VAL A 20 2.71 -14.85 10.33
C VAL A 20 3.37 -16.04 11.04
N LYS A 21 4.18 -15.79 12.07
CA LYS A 21 4.86 -16.86 12.80
C LYS A 21 3.88 -17.77 13.57
N HIS A 22 2.84 -17.20 14.18
CA HIS A 22 1.81 -17.99 14.87
C HIS A 22 0.84 -18.69 13.90
N ALA A 23 0.56 -18.08 12.74
CA ALA A 23 -0.25 -18.68 11.69
C ALA A 23 0.41 -19.91 11.04
N LEU A 24 1.73 -19.97 10.95
CA LEU A 24 2.43 -21.13 10.36
C LEU A 24 2.29 -22.42 11.17
N ASP A 25 2.00 -22.31 12.47
CA ASP A 25 1.85 -23.45 13.38
C ASP A 25 0.38 -23.92 13.50
N ASP A 26 -0.59 -23.16 12.97
CA ASP A 26 -2.03 -23.45 13.01
C ASP A 26 -2.73 -22.95 11.72
N ASN A 27 -3.14 -23.90 10.86
CA ASN A 27 -3.81 -23.60 9.59
C ASN A 27 -5.09 -22.77 9.74
N GLU A 28 -5.86 -22.96 10.82
CA GLU A 28 -7.08 -22.16 11.02
C GLU A 28 -6.75 -20.72 11.42
N ALA A 29 -5.69 -20.53 12.22
CA ALA A 29 -5.19 -19.20 12.55
C ALA A 29 -4.67 -18.49 11.30
N MET A 30 -3.99 -19.21 10.40
CA MET A 30 -3.55 -18.67 9.11
C MET A 30 -4.72 -18.19 8.26
N GLU A 31 -5.77 -18.99 8.11
CA GLU A 31 -6.92 -18.64 7.29
C GLU A 31 -7.65 -17.41 7.84
N ARG A 32 -7.82 -17.31 9.17
CA ARG A 32 -8.41 -16.12 9.81
C ARG A 32 -7.61 -14.85 9.54
N GLU A 33 -6.29 -14.91 9.68
CA GLU A 33 -5.42 -13.75 9.44
C GLU A 33 -5.37 -13.36 7.96
N LEU A 34 -5.36 -14.34 7.05
CA LEU A 34 -5.48 -14.11 5.61
C LEU A 34 -6.78 -13.40 5.27
N ASN A 35 -7.91 -13.86 5.81
CA ASN A 35 -9.22 -13.24 5.58
C ASN A 35 -9.28 -11.80 6.12
N ARG A 36 -8.68 -11.56 7.29
CA ARG A 36 -8.59 -10.23 7.88
C ARG A 36 -7.73 -9.28 7.03
N LEU A 37 -6.58 -9.75 6.58
CA LEU A 37 -5.70 -8.99 5.69
C LEU A 37 -6.38 -8.70 4.36
N ASN A 38 -7.02 -9.70 3.76
CA ASN A 38 -7.79 -9.54 2.53
C ASN A 38 -8.90 -8.49 2.70
N GLY A 39 -9.64 -8.53 3.81
CA GLY A 39 -10.66 -7.52 4.11
C GLY A 39 -10.09 -6.10 4.24
N LEU A 40 -8.91 -5.94 4.87
CA LEU A 40 -8.23 -4.66 4.98
C LEU A 40 -7.74 -4.13 3.61
N LEU A 41 -7.27 -5.02 2.74
CA LEU A 41 -6.69 -4.64 1.45
C LEU A 41 -7.74 -4.45 0.35
N MET A 42 -8.89 -5.11 0.45
CA MET A 42 -9.93 -5.09 -0.59
C MET A 42 -10.39 -3.67 -0.99
N ASP A 43 -10.48 -2.76 -0.01
CA ASP A 43 -10.95 -1.39 -0.24
C ASP A 43 -9.89 -0.49 -0.91
N VAL A 44 -8.60 -0.84 -0.75
CA VAL A 44 -7.47 -0.06 -1.28
C VAL A 44 -6.94 -0.59 -2.61
N GLU A 45 -7.18 -1.86 -2.92
CA GLU A 45 -6.73 -2.52 -4.15
C GLU A 45 -7.58 -2.19 -5.39
N THR A 46 -8.55 -1.27 -5.28
CA THR A 46 -9.32 -0.82 -6.43
C THR A 46 -8.56 0.22 -7.25
N SER A 47 -8.72 0.18 -8.58
CA SER A 47 -8.15 1.18 -9.48
C SER A 47 -8.61 2.61 -9.17
N ALA A 48 -9.83 2.75 -8.64
CA ALA A 48 -10.40 4.01 -8.19
C ALA A 48 -9.67 4.56 -6.97
N THR A 49 -9.47 3.74 -5.92
CA THR A 49 -8.72 4.15 -4.72
C THR A 49 -7.28 4.46 -5.07
N PHE A 50 -6.64 3.61 -5.87
CA PHE A 50 -5.26 3.80 -6.34
C PHE A 50 -5.09 5.15 -7.06
N SER A 51 -5.93 5.42 -8.06
CA SER A 51 -5.82 6.66 -8.85
C SER A 51 -6.16 7.92 -8.07
N ARG A 52 -6.86 7.80 -6.94
CA ARG A 52 -7.14 8.92 -6.05
C ARG A 52 -5.88 9.36 -5.31
N VAL A 53 -5.10 8.41 -4.80
CA VAL A 53 -3.93 8.67 -3.95
C VAL A 53 -2.63 8.81 -4.74
N PHE A 54 -2.61 8.43 -6.01
CA PHE A 54 -1.45 8.59 -6.90
C PHE A 54 -1.69 9.63 -8.00
N GLU A 55 -0.60 10.18 -8.52
CA GLU A 55 -0.54 10.93 -9.76
C GLU A 55 0.63 10.45 -10.62
N VAL A 56 0.54 10.68 -11.93
CA VAL A 56 1.62 10.38 -12.86
C VAL A 56 2.25 11.68 -13.33
N ILE A 57 3.55 11.83 -13.12
CA ILE A 57 4.35 12.93 -13.65
C ILE A 57 5.08 12.43 -14.89
N ASP A 58 4.65 12.87 -16.06
CA ASP A 58 5.27 12.56 -17.34
C ASP A 58 6.15 13.73 -17.76
N CYS A 59 7.45 13.64 -17.44
CA CYS A 59 8.41 14.69 -17.77
C CYS A 59 8.68 14.78 -19.27
N ASN A 60 8.48 13.68 -20.03
CA ASN A 60 8.63 13.70 -21.49
C ASN A 60 7.57 14.60 -22.15
N LYS A 61 6.40 14.72 -21.52
CA LYS A 61 5.29 15.57 -21.98
C LYS A 61 5.12 16.85 -21.18
N LEU A 62 5.92 17.05 -20.13
CA LEU A 62 5.79 18.13 -19.15
C LEU A 62 4.35 18.23 -18.59
N LYS A 63 3.76 17.08 -18.23
CA LYS A 63 2.37 16.98 -17.77
C LYS A 63 2.23 16.13 -16.52
N VAL A 64 1.25 16.50 -15.70
CA VAL A 64 0.79 15.70 -14.56
C VAL A 64 -0.60 15.14 -14.87
N PHE A 65 -0.79 13.85 -14.65
CA PHE A 65 -2.06 13.16 -14.84
C PHE A 65 -2.60 12.68 -13.49
N CYS A 66 -3.81 13.12 -13.17
CA CYS A 66 -4.55 12.72 -11.96
C CYS A 66 -5.79 11.86 -12.28
N ASP A 67 -6.08 11.63 -13.57
CA ASP A 67 -7.27 10.88 -13.97
C ASP A 67 -7.02 9.36 -13.97
N THR A 68 -8.01 8.60 -13.50
CA THR A 68 -7.92 7.14 -13.35
C THR A 68 -7.52 6.44 -14.64
N LYS A 69 -8.09 6.86 -15.77
CA LYS A 69 -7.85 6.20 -17.06
C LYS A 69 -6.37 6.29 -17.46
N ARG A 70 -5.76 7.48 -17.37
CA ARG A 70 -4.36 7.69 -17.74
C ARG A 70 -3.39 7.08 -16.74
N ILE A 71 -3.71 7.14 -15.44
CA ILE A 71 -2.89 6.49 -14.40
C ILE A 71 -2.84 4.98 -14.67
N MET A 72 -4.00 4.33 -14.79
CA MET A 72 -4.07 2.89 -15.05
C MET A 72 -3.44 2.51 -16.40
N GLN A 73 -3.64 3.34 -17.43
CA GLN A 73 -2.98 3.13 -18.73
C GLN A 73 -1.46 3.20 -18.60
N THR A 74 -0.92 4.15 -17.84
CA THR A 74 0.53 4.28 -17.62
C THR A 74 1.10 3.03 -16.94
N ILE A 75 0.42 2.52 -15.91
CA ILE A 75 0.83 1.30 -15.20
C ILE A 75 0.79 0.10 -16.14
N SER A 76 -0.28 -0.05 -16.93
CA SER A 76 -0.42 -1.18 -17.87
C SER A 76 0.62 -1.20 -18.98
N GLN A 77 1.18 -0.04 -19.33
CA GLN A 77 2.21 0.09 -20.35
C GLN A 77 3.62 -0.24 -19.85
N GLY A 78 3.78 -0.46 -18.54
CA GLY A 78 5.07 -0.73 -17.90
C GLY A 78 5.92 0.53 -17.70
N GLU A 79 7.16 0.30 -17.27
CA GLU A 79 8.09 1.36 -16.92
C GLU A 79 8.55 2.15 -18.15
N LYS A 80 8.55 3.47 -18.03
CA LYS A 80 9.05 4.39 -19.06
C LYS A 80 10.00 5.38 -18.41
N GLY A 81 11.10 5.68 -19.10
CA GLY A 81 12.04 6.70 -18.65
C GLY A 81 11.34 8.05 -18.42
N PHE A 82 11.66 8.70 -17.32
CA PHE A 82 11.13 10.02 -16.93
C PHE A 82 9.60 10.09 -16.77
N VAL A 83 8.95 8.95 -16.53
CA VAL A 83 7.54 8.88 -16.11
C VAL A 83 7.52 8.34 -14.70
N PHE A 84 6.99 9.14 -13.77
CA PHE A 84 7.01 8.83 -12.34
C PHE A 84 5.58 8.65 -11.84
N LEU A 85 5.39 7.63 -11.00
CA LEU A 85 4.19 7.47 -10.20
C LEU A 85 4.47 8.05 -8.81
N CYS A 86 3.77 9.13 -8.45
CA CYS A 86 3.96 9.83 -7.19
C CYS A 86 2.75 9.66 -6.28
N ASN A 87 3.00 9.33 -5.02
CA ASN A 87 1.96 9.32 -3.99
C ASN A 87 1.68 10.78 -3.57
N LYS A 88 0.39 11.12 -3.38
CA LYS A 88 -0.06 12.46 -3.00
C LYS A 88 0.00 12.74 -1.48
N ASN A 89 0.36 11.75 -0.66
CA ASN A 89 0.49 11.86 0.80
C ASN A 89 1.82 12.48 1.24
#